data_AF-A0A7C5R0N3-F1
#
_entry.id   AF-A0A7C5R0N3-F1
#
_cell.length_a   1.000
_cell.length_b   1.000
_cell.length_c   1.000
_cell.angle_alpha   90.00
_cell.angle_beta   90.00
_cell.angle_gamma   90.00
#
_symmetry.space_group_name_H-M   'P 1'
#
loop_
_entity.id
_entity.type
_entity.pdbx_description
1 polymer ?
#
loop_
_entity_poly.entity_id
_entity_poly.type
_entity_poly.pdbx_seq_one_letter_code
_entity_poly.pdbx_strand_id
1 'polypeptide(L)'
;MTRFGLTRWTVLWFLAVAIGAEAGTDADYYRIRGGIPNSQYFFQNDKVGNQYLFFIGNTVLAGKGLKDQSLRYSAQMVKGFKKHFPQAGIIETRHMQPGGSWLGLYRCSRGQAVFGEVICSGHLAILDFAADDRDMDIETVKTSLEGLVRQITLYRATHSRILVYTLTPEMLAAYKDGRTPEYIKVCEQIADHYGIPSLNLARYAADKILSGAISFADFSADGIHPTDAGAKIYNEAVEKFVEALMTAFPVPDKPTAYKLPPALFAETNDNGRIIAYEDPVVKRSGSWEPGQASPIGPFRHILVSSKVGDTLSLKFKGSEIGIMDVVDKDSADLEYAVDGRAFQKLAAPKDTTAPTMRAVALAKGLNRDADHEIVLRIASDGTTRMGGFLLNGTVADTFAGMSTLEKIDAIYAAMDPIRYTPPPGRFANIPRTMDKLHNGGELRMVLLGDSIMGNTSASSFELLLMRHYPKCKIIKIPSLRSSTGCKYYQQENRVQDYVLKHHPDLLVIGGISNGGDAEAVRSVIRQVRAQKPDTEVLLLTPVFGSVRDEHIRTWTREIDTTRSNFRWNLQKVATEEKCAFFDMTGPWWEYIQNSGKTYGWFMGDAVHANARGCQIIARLLEIWFKE
;
A
#
# COMPACT_ATOMS: atom_id res chain seq x y z
N MET A 1 -52.86 61.40 -10.48
CA MET A 1 -51.69 62.21 -10.83
C MET A 1 -50.47 61.63 -10.13
N THR A 2 -49.57 61.06 -10.93
CA THR A 2 -48.11 61.00 -10.74
C THR A 2 -47.55 61.02 -9.31
N ARG A 3 -46.94 59.91 -8.90
CA ARG A 3 -45.60 59.92 -8.29
C ARG A 3 -44.94 58.54 -8.40
N PHE A 4 -43.96 58.48 -9.31
CA PHE A 4 -42.96 57.43 -9.41
C PHE A 4 -42.07 57.45 -8.15
N GLY A 5 -41.86 56.30 -7.52
CA GLY A 5 -40.82 56.08 -6.53
C GLY A 5 -39.84 55.04 -7.06
N LEU A 6 -38.68 55.48 -7.56
CA LEU A 6 -37.54 54.62 -7.87
C LEU A 6 -36.93 54.11 -6.55
N THR A 7 -36.93 52.81 -6.33
CA THR A 7 -36.10 52.18 -5.29
C THR A 7 -34.75 51.81 -5.90
N ARG A 8 -33.71 52.58 -5.56
CA ARG A 8 -32.31 52.27 -5.86
C ARG A 8 -31.91 50.97 -5.16
N TRP A 9 -31.49 49.96 -5.93
CA TRP A 9 -30.72 48.83 -5.42
C TRP A 9 -29.24 49.24 -5.39
N THR A 10 -28.70 49.44 -4.20
CA THR A 10 -27.27 49.61 -3.99
C THR A 10 -26.63 48.22 -3.95
N VAL A 11 -25.95 47.82 -5.01
CA VAL A 11 -25.10 46.62 -5.05
C VAL A 11 -23.82 46.93 -4.27
N LEU A 12 -23.72 46.43 -3.04
CA LEU A 12 -22.46 46.41 -2.29
C LEU A 12 -21.58 45.29 -2.83
N TRP A 13 -20.51 45.66 -3.53
CA TRP A 13 -19.38 44.79 -3.82
C TRP A 13 -18.63 44.51 -2.52
N PHE A 14 -18.70 43.28 -2.02
CA PHE A 14 -17.76 42.82 -1.00
C PHE A 14 -16.42 42.55 -1.69
N LEU A 15 -15.46 43.46 -1.51
CA LEU A 15 -14.05 43.15 -1.70
C LEU A 15 -13.66 42.10 -0.65
N ALA A 16 -13.43 40.87 -1.10
CA ALA A 16 -12.74 39.88 -0.30
C ALA A 16 -11.28 40.34 -0.14
N VAL A 17 -10.95 40.83 1.05
CA VAL A 17 -9.56 41.08 1.44
C VAL A 17 -8.87 39.73 1.57
N ALA A 18 -8.07 39.37 0.57
CA ALA A 18 -7.11 38.29 0.69
C ALA A 18 -6.08 38.70 1.75
N ILE A 19 -6.17 38.09 2.93
CA ILE A 19 -5.11 38.18 3.94
C ILE A 19 -3.94 37.36 3.36
N GLY A 20 -2.94 38.07 2.81
CA GLY A 20 -1.69 37.47 2.41
C GLY A 20 -0.99 36.92 3.64
N ALA A 21 -0.84 35.60 3.71
CA ALA A 21 0.16 35.00 4.56
C ALA A 21 1.53 35.39 3.98
N GLU A 22 2.43 35.94 4.81
CA GLU A 22 3.83 36.11 4.42
C GLU A 22 4.41 34.72 4.13
N ALA A 23 4.63 34.44 2.84
CA ALA A 23 5.29 33.23 2.40
C ALA A 23 6.71 33.19 2.99
N GLY A 24 7.08 32.06 3.62
CA GLY A 24 8.46 31.83 4.05
C GLY A 24 9.43 32.13 2.91
N THR A 25 10.55 32.79 3.21
CA THR A 25 11.46 33.34 2.21
C THR A 25 12.02 32.25 1.29
N ASP A 26 11.57 32.22 0.03
CA ASP A 26 12.12 31.36 -1.00
C ASP A 26 13.62 31.62 -1.19
N ALA A 27 14.36 30.60 -1.63
CA ALA A 27 15.76 30.70 -2.02
C ALA A 27 15.94 30.18 -3.45
N ASP A 28 17.10 30.44 -4.06
CA ASP A 28 17.39 29.98 -5.43
C ASP A 28 17.33 28.44 -5.60
N TYR A 29 17.38 27.68 -4.50
CA TYR A 29 17.41 26.22 -4.46
C TYR A 29 16.23 25.59 -3.71
N TYR A 30 15.26 26.37 -3.21
CA TYR A 30 14.00 25.82 -2.71
C TYR A 30 12.86 26.83 -2.76
N ARG A 31 11.63 26.33 -2.89
CA ARG A 31 10.41 27.15 -2.81
C ARG A 31 9.38 26.49 -1.91
N ILE A 32 8.78 27.27 -1.00
CA ILE A 32 7.86 26.71 0.01
C ILE A 32 6.43 26.55 -0.52
N ARG A 33 5.98 27.46 -1.39
CA ARG A 33 4.62 27.44 -1.97
C ARG A 33 3.54 27.21 -0.91
N GLY A 34 2.65 26.24 -1.09
CA GLY A 34 1.59 25.89 -0.14
C GLY A 34 2.04 25.08 1.07
N GLY A 35 3.34 24.79 1.21
CA GLY A 35 3.91 24.06 2.34
C GLY A 35 3.33 22.65 2.53
N ILE A 36 3.36 22.17 3.78
CA ILE A 36 2.79 20.86 4.17
C ILE A 36 1.88 20.93 5.43
N PRO A 37 0.94 21.89 5.53
CA PRO A 37 0.15 22.11 6.75
C PRO A 37 -0.64 20.88 7.20
N ASN A 38 -1.12 20.05 6.26
CA ASN A 38 -1.77 18.78 6.59
C ASN A 38 -0.83 17.82 7.32
N SER A 39 0.42 17.67 6.86
CA SER A 39 1.41 16.81 7.50
C SER A 39 1.78 17.33 8.89
N GLN A 40 1.92 18.64 9.07
CA GLN A 40 2.15 19.24 10.38
C GLN A 40 1.02 18.92 11.36
N TYR A 41 -0.25 18.99 10.92
CA TYR A 41 -1.40 18.58 11.74
C TYR A 41 -1.27 17.13 12.20
N PHE A 42 -0.91 16.21 11.28
CA PHE A 42 -0.75 14.80 11.60
C PHE A 42 0.46 14.52 12.51
N PHE A 43 1.56 15.27 12.36
CA PHE A 43 2.71 15.20 13.27
C PHE A 43 2.34 15.69 14.67
N GLN A 44 1.58 16.77 14.79
CA GLN A 44 1.14 17.31 16.08
C GLN A 44 0.11 16.40 16.77
N ASN A 45 -0.84 15.86 16.01
CA ASN A 45 -1.98 15.09 16.52
C ASN A 45 -1.78 13.58 16.38
N ASP A 46 -0.58 13.07 16.64
CA ASP A 46 -0.14 11.68 16.45
C ASP A 46 -0.93 10.63 17.27
N LYS A 47 -2.24 10.51 17.01
CA LYS A 47 -3.23 9.75 17.78
C LYS A 47 -3.48 8.37 17.22
N VAL A 48 -3.07 8.12 15.98
CA VAL A 48 -3.40 6.89 15.21
C VAL A 48 -2.19 5.97 15.03
N GLY A 49 -1.02 6.32 15.61
CA GLY A 49 0.24 5.61 15.44
C GLY A 49 1.12 6.23 14.33
N ASN A 50 2.20 5.53 13.99
CA ASN A 50 3.32 6.04 13.18
C ASN A 50 2.94 6.90 11.96
N GLN A 51 3.65 8.02 11.82
CA GLN A 51 3.55 8.95 10.69
C GLN A 51 4.53 8.53 9.59
N TYR A 52 4.04 7.78 8.60
CA TYR A 52 4.87 7.30 7.50
C TYR A 52 5.16 8.41 6.48
N LEU A 53 6.45 8.62 6.21
CA LEU A 53 6.97 9.47 5.15
C LEU A 53 7.46 8.57 4.01
N PHE A 54 6.87 8.78 2.83
CA PHE A 54 7.17 8.01 1.64
C PHE A 54 8.18 8.76 0.79
N PHE A 55 9.46 8.38 0.87
CA PHE A 55 10.47 8.83 -0.07
C PHE A 55 10.45 7.92 -1.28
N ILE A 56 10.16 8.47 -2.45
CA ILE A 56 9.96 7.73 -3.70
C ILE A 56 10.85 8.36 -4.76
N GLY A 57 11.73 7.57 -5.37
CA GLY A 57 12.69 8.11 -6.32
C GLY A 57 13.75 7.11 -6.69
N ASN A 58 14.99 7.58 -6.70
CA ASN A 58 16.16 6.86 -7.19
C ASN A 58 17.06 6.30 -6.06
N THR A 59 18.18 5.69 -6.44
CA THR A 59 19.10 4.99 -5.52
C THR A 59 19.88 5.89 -4.57
N VAL A 60 19.87 7.22 -4.73
CA VAL A 60 20.45 8.16 -3.74
C VAL A 60 19.77 7.99 -2.38
N LEU A 61 18.48 7.67 -2.36
CA LEU A 61 17.73 7.35 -1.15
C LEU A 61 18.30 6.15 -0.38
N ALA A 62 19.02 5.24 -1.05
CA ALA A 62 19.60 4.06 -0.41
C ALA A 62 20.75 4.42 0.55
N GLY A 63 21.32 5.63 0.42
CA GLY A 63 22.57 5.98 1.09
C GLY A 63 23.77 5.19 0.56
N LYS A 64 23.68 4.66 -0.67
CA LYS A 64 24.84 4.11 -1.37
C LYS A 64 25.89 5.22 -1.49
N GLY A 65 27.17 4.90 -1.29
CA GLY A 65 28.26 5.88 -1.23
C GLY A 65 28.55 6.49 0.15
N LEU A 66 27.62 6.37 1.12
CA LEU A 66 27.80 6.89 2.47
C LEU A 66 28.42 5.86 3.41
N LYS A 67 29.42 6.29 4.18
CA LYS A 67 29.94 5.52 5.32
C LYS A 67 29.06 5.73 6.54
N ASP A 68 28.57 6.97 6.74
CA ASP A 68 27.59 7.30 7.77
C ASP A 68 26.18 7.37 7.17
N GLN A 69 25.39 6.33 7.43
CA GLN A 69 24.01 6.20 6.97
C GLN A 69 23.06 7.25 7.58
N SER A 70 23.46 7.96 8.64
CA SER A 70 22.68 9.08 9.18
C SER A 70 22.73 10.32 8.27
N LEU A 71 23.73 10.44 7.38
CA LEU A 71 23.89 11.58 6.49
C LEU A 71 22.95 11.58 5.28
N ARG A 72 22.15 10.52 5.07
CA ARG A 72 21.14 10.52 4.01
C ARG A 72 20.25 11.74 4.13
N TYR A 73 19.97 12.41 3.01
CA TYR A 73 19.11 13.60 3.01
C TYR A 73 17.72 13.30 3.59
N SER A 74 17.19 12.10 3.35
CA SER A 74 15.91 11.63 3.89
C SER A 74 15.93 11.53 5.42
N ALA A 75 17.01 10.95 5.98
CA ALA A 75 17.19 10.85 7.42
C ALA A 75 17.35 12.23 8.07
N GLN A 76 18.06 13.16 7.42
CA GLN A 76 18.18 14.54 7.91
C GLN A 76 16.86 15.32 7.81
N MET A 77 16.06 15.09 6.77
CA MET A 77 14.73 15.69 6.66
C MET A 77 13.80 15.20 7.78
N VAL A 78 13.82 13.89 8.08
CA VAL A 78 13.08 13.32 9.23
C VAL A 78 13.56 13.89 10.55
N LYS A 79 14.89 14.02 10.74
CA LYS A 79 15.47 14.65 11.93
C LYS A 79 15.00 16.10 12.07
N GLY A 80 14.97 16.85 10.97
CA GLY A 80 14.47 18.22 10.93
C GLY A 80 12.99 18.31 11.34
N PHE A 81 12.13 17.42 10.85
CA PHE A 81 10.73 17.38 11.30
C PHE A 81 10.59 17.02 12.77
N LYS A 82 11.39 16.07 13.28
CA LYS A 82 11.40 15.69 14.70
C LYS A 82 11.88 16.79 15.64
N LYS A 83 12.72 17.73 15.16
CA LYS A 83 13.11 18.92 15.92
C LYS A 83 11.87 19.77 16.27
N HIS A 84 10.94 19.91 15.34
CA HIS A 84 9.69 20.67 15.51
C HIS A 84 8.56 19.85 16.16
N PHE A 85 8.54 18.52 15.93
CA PHE A 85 7.54 17.60 16.47
C PHE A 85 8.19 16.40 17.19
N PRO A 86 8.76 16.60 18.39
CA PRO A 86 9.55 15.57 19.08
C PRO A 86 8.75 14.35 19.53
N GLN A 87 7.42 14.51 19.70
CA GLN A 87 6.52 13.44 20.11
C GLN A 87 5.98 12.62 18.93
N ALA A 88 6.20 13.06 17.69
CA ALA A 88 5.67 12.38 16.52
C ALA A 88 6.47 11.11 16.18
N GLY A 89 5.77 9.98 16.04
CA GLY A 89 6.27 8.70 15.58
C GLY A 89 6.58 8.68 14.08
N ILE A 90 7.45 9.58 13.61
CA ILE A 90 7.80 9.70 12.18
C ILE A 90 8.68 8.52 11.75
N ILE A 91 8.21 7.79 10.72
CA ILE A 91 8.90 6.64 10.11
C ILE A 91 9.18 6.93 8.62
N GLU A 92 10.45 6.86 8.23
CA GLU A 92 10.82 6.91 6.81
C GLU A 92 10.61 5.54 6.14
N THR A 93 10.05 5.56 4.94
CA THR A 93 10.04 4.44 4.00
C THR A 93 10.66 4.92 2.68
N ARG A 94 11.40 4.05 2.00
CA ARG A 94 12.21 4.41 0.83
C ARG A 94 11.89 3.46 -0.31
N HIS A 95 11.45 3.99 -1.44
CA HIS A 95 10.95 3.26 -2.60
C HIS A 95 11.76 3.69 -3.83
N MET A 96 12.65 2.82 -4.32
CA MET A 96 13.77 3.19 -5.20
C MET A 96 13.75 2.44 -6.54
N GLN A 97 12.57 2.03 -6.97
CA GLN A 97 12.43 1.25 -8.19
C GLN A 97 12.82 2.11 -9.42
N PRO A 98 13.60 1.58 -10.37
CA PRO A 98 14.03 2.32 -11.55
C PRO A 98 12.84 2.66 -12.47
N GLY A 99 13.01 3.62 -13.39
CA GLY A 99 11.99 4.00 -14.37
C GLY A 99 11.30 5.35 -14.08
N GLY A 100 11.87 6.17 -13.20
CA GLY A 100 11.49 7.57 -13.05
C GLY A 100 10.05 7.80 -12.60
N SER A 101 9.54 8.99 -12.88
CA SER A 101 8.16 9.37 -12.58
C SER A 101 7.15 8.52 -13.38
N TRP A 102 7.54 8.02 -14.56
CA TRP A 102 6.74 7.12 -15.38
C TRP A 102 6.36 5.83 -14.65
N LEU A 103 7.33 5.06 -14.14
CA LEU A 103 6.99 3.88 -13.34
C LEU A 103 6.43 4.29 -11.96
N GLY A 104 6.84 5.46 -11.45
CA GLY A 104 6.29 6.10 -10.26
C GLY A 104 4.76 6.20 -10.28
N LEU A 105 4.20 6.65 -11.41
CA LEU A 105 2.76 6.77 -11.66
C LEU A 105 2.04 5.44 -11.39
N TYR A 106 2.46 4.34 -12.01
CA TYR A 106 1.78 3.04 -11.85
C TYR A 106 1.95 2.44 -10.44
N ARG A 107 3.10 2.64 -9.80
CA ARG A 107 3.41 2.10 -8.46
C ARG A 107 2.89 2.94 -7.30
N CYS A 108 2.24 4.09 -7.55
CA CYS A 108 1.58 4.88 -6.49
C CYS A 108 0.06 4.71 -6.50
N SER A 109 -0.47 3.78 -7.31
CA SER A 109 -1.89 3.43 -7.32
C SER A 109 -2.31 2.64 -6.08
N ARG A 110 -3.61 2.68 -5.75
CA ARG A 110 -4.19 1.77 -4.76
C ARG A 110 -4.11 0.31 -5.26
N GLY A 111 -3.93 -0.63 -4.33
CA GLY A 111 -4.14 -2.05 -4.55
C GLY A 111 -3.07 -2.74 -5.40
N GLN A 112 -1.90 -3.00 -4.84
CA GLN A 112 -0.78 -3.67 -5.51
C GLN A 112 -0.52 -5.05 -4.89
N ALA A 113 -1.48 -5.97 -5.01
CA ALA A 113 -1.36 -7.27 -4.36
C ALA A 113 -0.13 -8.06 -4.84
N VAL A 114 0.17 -8.01 -6.15
CA VAL A 114 1.34 -8.69 -6.72
C VAL A 114 2.64 -7.94 -6.40
N PHE A 115 2.61 -6.60 -6.47
CA PHE A 115 3.79 -5.75 -6.30
C PHE A 115 3.82 -5.22 -4.86
N GLY A 116 4.66 -5.79 -4.01
CA GLY A 116 4.57 -5.68 -2.55
C GLY A 116 4.85 -4.30 -1.93
N GLU A 117 4.86 -3.22 -2.70
CA GLU A 117 4.99 -1.86 -2.19
C GLU A 117 3.60 -1.30 -1.83
N VAL A 118 3.49 -0.73 -0.62
CA VAL A 118 2.31 0.04 -0.20
C VAL A 118 2.75 1.47 -0.05
N ILE A 119 2.53 2.26 -1.10
CA ILE A 119 2.98 3.66 -1.19
C ILE A 119 1.78 4.58 -0.95
N CYS A 120 2.03 5.80 -0.48
CA CYS A 120 1.03 6.87 -0.31
C CYS A 120 -0.11 6.59 0.69
N SER A 121 -0.01 5.56 1.53
CA SER A 121 -0.97 5.31 2.62
C SER A 121 -0.83 6.27 3.82
N GLY A 122 0.31 6.97 3.93
CA GLY A 122 0.57 7.95 5.00
C GLY A 122 0.05 9.35 4.71
N HIS A 123 0.83 10.35 5.10
CA HIS A 123 0.43 11.77 5.08
C HIS A 123 1.44 12.70 4.40
N LEU A 124 2.59 12.19 3.97
CA LEU A 124 3.62 12.95 3.27
C LEU A 124 4.37 12.05 2.27
N ALA A 125 4.38 12.45 1.00
CA ALA A 125 5.19 11.85 -0.05
C ALA A 125 6.29 12.84 -0.49
N ILE A 126 7.52 12.35 -0.62
CA ILE A 126 8.68 13.10 -1.09
C ILE A 126 9.14 12.44 -2.38
N LEU A 127 9.07 13.18 -3.50
CA LEU A 127 9.27 12.67 -4.85
C LEU A 127 10.62 13.15 -5.42
N ASP A 128 11.51 12.22 -5.74
CA ASP A 128 12.87 12.49 -6.23
C ASP A 128 13.15 11.73 -7.54
N PHE A 129 12.56 12.23 -8.63
CA PHE A 129 12.60 11.58 -9.95
C PHE A 129 13.43 12.32 -10.98
N ALA A 130 13.81 13.58 -10.76
CA ALA A 130 14.49 14.40 -11.78
C ALA A 130 15.78 13.75 -12.32
N ALA A 131 16.52 13.03 -11.45
CA ALA A 131 17.68 12.27 -11.88
C ALA A 131 17.31 11.11 -12.80
N ASP A 132 16.28 10.33 -12.49
CA ASP A 132 15.86 9.18 -13.30
C ASP A 132 15.12 9.60 -14.59
N ASP A 133 14.46 10.75 -14.57
CA ASP A 133 13.73 11.30 -15.71
C ASP A 133 14.65 11.99 -16.73
N ARG A 134 15.96 12.14 -16.44
CA ARG A 134 16.91 12.86 -17.29
C ARG A 134 17.08 12.27 -18.69
N ASP A 135 16.88 10.96 -18.81
CA ASP A 135 17.04 10.19 -20.05
C ASP A 135 15.68 9.92 -20.73
N MET A 136 14.59 10.47 -20.19
CA MET A 136 13.23 10.33 -20.74
C MET A 136 12.88 11.49 -21.67
N ASP A 137 12.02 11.20 -22.65
CA ASP A 137 11.37 12.22 -23.47
C ASP A 137 10.56 13.19 -22.59
N ILE A 138 10.68 14.49 -22.86
CA ILE A 138 10.13 15.52 -21.98
C ILE A 138 8.60 15.49 -21.91
N GLU A 139 7.90 15.09 -22.99
CA GLU A 139 6.43 14.95 -22.96
C GLU A 139 6.00 13.78 -22.06
N THR A 140 6.80 12.71 -22.01
CA THR A 140 6.61 11.62 -21.04
C THR A 140 6.82 12.12 -19.60
N VAL A 141 7.86 12.92 -19.34
CA VAL A 141 8.12 13.48 -17.99
C VAL A 141 6.97 14.36 -17.53
N LYS A 142 6.49 15.27 -18.40
CA LYS A 142 5.35 16.17 -18.13
C LYS A 142 4.13 15.40 -17.67
N THR A 143 3.69 14.43 -18.48
CA THR A 143 2.45 13.69 -18.24
C THR A 143 2.57 12.69 -17.09
N SER A 144 3.73 12.05 -16.93
CA SER A 144 3.97 11.04 -15.89
C SER A 144 4.09 11.66 -14.50
N LEU A 145 4.91 12.71 -14.34
CA LEU A 145 5.08 13.37 -13.07
C LEU A 145 3.80 14.09 -12.63
N GLU A 146 3.10 14.74 -13.56
CA GLU A 146 1.82 15.36 -13.25
C GLU A 146 0.78 14.30 -12.86
N GLY A 147 0.64 13.23 -13.65
CA GLY A 147 -0.26 12.13 -13.35
C GLY A 147 0.01 11.54 -11.96
N LEU A 148 1.28 11.35 -11.60
CA LEU A 148 1.69 10.84 -10.30
C LEU A 148 1.27 11.80 -9.16
N VAL A 149 1.57 13.10 -9.29
CA VAL A 149 1.20 14.12 -8.29
C VAL A 149 -0.32 14.15 -8.06
N ARG A 150 -1.09 14.09 -9.15
CA ARG A 150 -2.55 14.05 -9.11
C ARG A 150 -3.04 12.76 -8.46
N GLN A 151 -2.45 11.63 -8.83
CA GLN A 151 -2.83 10.32 -8.30
C GLN A 151 -2.58 10.19 -6.80
N ILE A 152 -1.49 10.73 -6.26
CA ILE A 152 -1.25 10.77 -4.80
C ILE A 152 -2.38 11.54 -4.09
N THR A 153 -2.87 12.60 -4.72
CA THR A 153 -3.99 13.40 -4.19
C THR A 153 -5.31 12.64 -4.30
N LEU A 154 -5.56 11.93 -5.40
CA LEU A 154 -6.73 11.06 -5.57
C LEU A 154 -6.71 9.87 -4.59
N TYR A 155 -5.52 9.35 -4.27
CA TYR A 155 -5.35 8.34 -3.25
C TYR A 155 -5.81 8.88 -1.89
N ARG A 156 -5.42 10.09 -1.52
CA ARG A 156 -5.88 10.75 -0.30
C ARG A 156 -5.79 12.27 -0.45
N ALA A 157 -6.95 12.93 -0.44
CA ALA A 157 -7.01 14.38 -0.69
C ALA A 157 -6.26 15.22 0.35
N THR A 158 -5.90 14.67 1.51
CA THR A 158 -5.11 15.36 2.55
C THR A 158 -3.61 15.01 2.52
N HIS A 159 -3.13 14.30 1.50
CA HIS A 159 -1.75 13.82 1.42
C HIS A 159 -0.82 14.93 0.90
N SER A 160 0.10 15.40 1.75
CA SER A 160 1.05 16.45 1.34
C SER A 160 2.14 15.86 0.45
N ARG A 161 2.75 16.69 -0.39
CA ARG A 161 3.83 16.27 -1.31
C ARG A 161 5.00 17.25 -1.19
N ILE A 162 6.21 16.79 -1.46
CA ILE A 162 7.42 17.61 -1.65
C ILE A 162 8.12 17.08 -2.90
N LEU A 163 8.63 17.95 -3.77
CA LEU A 163 9.54 17.57 -4.85
C LEU A 163 10.98 17.81 -4.43
N VAL A 164 11.87 16.84 -4.69
CA VAL A 164 13.31 16.93 -4.42
C VAL A 164 14.07 16.59 -5.70
N TYR A 165 15.20 17.27 -5.96
CA TYR A 165 16.03 17.01 -7.15
C TYR A 165 17.48 16.78 -6.74
N THR A 166 17.99 15.54 -6.83
CA THR A 166 19.41 15.22 -6.58
C THR A 166 20.28 15.46 -7.82
N LEU A 167 21.55 15.86 -7.61
CA LEU A 167 22.51 16.19 -8.67
C LEU A 167 22.92 14.98 -9.52
N THR A 168 23.04 15.19 -10.83
CA THR A 168 23.75 14.32 -11.77
C THR A 168 24.81 15.12 -12.55
N PRO A 169 25.74 14.46 -13.28
CA PRO A 169 26.74 15.18 -14.09
C PRO A 169 26.11 16.10 -15.15
N GLU A 170 25.00 15.67 -15.76
CA GLU A 170 24.29 16.43 -16.79
C GLU A 170 23.64 17.69 -16.21
N MET A 171 23.07 17.58 -15.00
CA MET A 171 22.54 18.74 -14.28
C MET A 171 23.65 19.73 -13.92
N LEU A 172 24.81 19.23 -13.45
CA LEU A 172 25.97 20.08 -13.15
C LEU A 172 26.45 20.82 -14.41
N ALA A 173 26.56 20.13 -15.54
CA ALA A 173 26.94 20.73 -16.81
C ALA A 173 25.96 21.83 -17.24
N ALA A 174 24.66 21.59 -17.12
CA ALA A 174 23.64 22.60 -17.42
C ALA A 174 23.79 23.84 -16.53
N TYR A 175 23.98 23.67 -15.21
CA TYR A 175 24.16 24.80 -14.29
C TYR A 175 25.47 25.56 -14.54
N LYS A 176 26.54 24.88 -14.93
CA LYS A 176 27.80 25.51 -15.36
C LYS A 176 27.58 26.45 -16.55
N ASP A 177 26.67 26.09 -17.45
CA ASP A 177 26.28 26.92 -18.60
C ASP A 177 25.20 27.96 -18.26
N GLY A 178 24.84 28.13 -16.98
CA GLY A 178 23.79 29.06 -16.55
C GLY A 178 22.36 28.62 -16.91
N ARG A 179 22.15 27.34 -17.24
CA ARG A 179 20.86 26.79 -17.65
C ARG A 179 20.27 25.87 -16.59
N THR A 180 18.96 25.96 -16.38
CA THR A 180 18.21 24.94 -15.62
C THR A 180 17.85 23.77 -16.54
N PRO A 181 18.11 22.51 -16.15
CA PRO A 181 17.67 21.33 -16.90
C PRO A 181 16.17 21.32 -17.18
N GLU A 182 15.77 20.84 -18.36
CA GLU A 182 14.37 20.92 -18.80
C GLU A 182 13.42 20.11 -17.92
N TYR A 183 13.80 18.90 -17.51
CA TYR A 183 13.02 18.08 -16.57
C TYR A 183 12.87 18.75 -15.19
N ILE A 184 13.85 19.53 -14.71
CA ILE A 184 13.69 20.33 -13.48
C ILE A 184 12.71 21.48 -13.71
N LYS A 185 12.74 22.14 -14.88
CA LYS A 185 11.74 23.18 -15.22
C LYS A 185 10.32 22.60 -15.20
N VAL A 186 10.11 21.40 -15.74
CA VAL A 186 8.82 20.70 -15.69
C VAL A 186 8.41 20.39 -14.24
N CYS A 187 9.32 19.89 -13.41
CA CYS A 187 9.05 19.68 -12.00
C CYS A 187 8.59 20.98 -11.30
N GLU A 188 9.26 22.11 -11.56
CA GLU A 188 8.91 23.40 -10.97
C GLU A 188 7.58 23.95 -11.49
N GLN A 189 7.26 23.75 -12.78
CA GLN A 189 5.95 24.12 -13.35
C GLN A 189 4.81 23.35 -12.69
N ILE A 190 4.98 22.04 -12.49
CA ILE A 190 4.03 21.19 -11.76
C ILE A 190 3.94 21.65 -10.31
N ALA A 191 5.09 21.93 -9.67
CA ALA A 191 5.11 22.41 -8.30
C ALA A 191 4.34 23.72 -8.11
N ASP A 192 4.51 24.68 -9.03
CA ASP A 192 3.76 25.94 -9.06
C ASP A 192 2.26 25.69 -9.23
N HIS A 193 1.87 24.87 -10.21
CA HIS A 193 0.45 24.61 -10.53
C HIS A 193 -0.32 23.93 -9.39
N TYR A 194 0.35 23.04 -8.64
CA TYR A 194 -0.26 22.29 -7.53
C TYR A 194 0.08 22.82 -6.13
N GLY A 195 0.83 23.93 -6.04
CA GLY A 195 1.26 24.54 -4.78
C GLY A 195 2.19 23.65 -3.94
N ILE A 196 3.03 22.84 -4.58
CA ILE A 196 3.88 21.83 -3.93
C ILE A 196 5.25 22.42 -3.57
N PRO A 197 5.71 22.34 -2.31
CA PRO A 197 7.07 22.74 -1.96
C PRO A 197 8.11 21.93 -2.75
N SER A 198 9.20 22.59 -3.17
CA SER A 198 10.30 21.93 -3.88
C SER A 198 11.66 22.28 -3.29
N LEU A 199 12.58 21.30 -3.33
CA LEU A 199 13.97 21.42 -2.87
C LEU A 199 14.92 20.92 -3.97
N ASN A 200 15.62 21.87 -4.59
CA ASN A 200 16.60 21.62 -5.63
C ASN A 200 18.00 21.41 -5.04
N LEU A 201 18.22 20.22 -4.47
CA LEU A 201 19.54 19.82 -3.95
C LEU A 201 20.62 19.85 -5.04
N ALA A 202 20.25 19.57 -6.29
CA ALA A 202 21.14 19.65 -7.44
C ALA A 202 21.69 21.07 -7.63
N ARG A 203 20.82 22.09 -7.59
CA ARG A 203 21.26 23.48 -7.70
C ARG A 203 22.21 23.86 -6.58
N TYR A 204 21.85 23.54 -5.33
CA TYR A 204 22.68 23.87 -4.17
C TYR A 204 24.07 23.22 -4.25
N ALA A 205 24.13 21.94 -4.60
CA ALA A 205 25.39 21.22 -4.77
C ALA A 205 26.22 21.78 -5.93
N ALA A 206 25.60 22.08 -7.07
CA ALA A 206 26.27 22.67 -8.21
C ALA A 206 26.90 24.03 -7.86
N ASP A 207 26.18 24.90 -7.15
CA ASP A 207 26.70 26.20 -6.73
C ASP A 207 27.94 26.05 -5.81
N LYS A 208 27.95 25.08 -4.89
CA LYS A 208 29.10 24.76 -4.04
C LYS A 208 30.29 24.21 -4.82
N ILE A 209 30.04 23.41 -5.86
CA ILE A 209 31.09 22.87 -6.73
C ILE A 209 31.70 23.99 -7.58
N LEU A 210 30.87 24.82 -8.20
CA LEU A 210 31.29 25.92 -9.06
C LEU A 210 32.02 27.02 -8.29
N SER A 211 31.68 27.23 -7.01
CA SER A 211 32.40 28.15 -6.13
C SER A 211 33.73 27.57 -5.58
N GLY A 212 34.05 26.31 -5.89
CA GLY A 212 35.25 25.62 -5.40
C GLY A 212 35.18 25.19 -3.92
N ALA A 213 34.00 25.18 -3.29
CA ALA A 213 33.85 24.73 -1.89
C ALA A 213 34.01 23.21 -1.74
N ILE A 214 33.77 22.45 -2.82
CA ILE A 214 34.01 21.01 -2.92
C ILE A 214 34.29 20.66 -4.39
N SER A 215 35.17 19.70 -4.66
CA SER A 215 35.31 19.17 -6.02
C SER A 215 34.16 18.22 -6.38
N PHE A 216 33.85 18.03 -7.67
CA PHE A 216 32.83 17.05 -8.04
C PHE A 216 33.20 15.61 -7.61
N ALA A 217 34.49 15.25 -7.70
CA ALA A 217 34.98 13.93 -7.30
C ALA A 217 34.83 13.69 -5.78
N ASP A 218 35.05 14.74 -4.97
CA ASP A 218 34.81 14.66 -3.52
C ASP A 218 33.32 14.64 -3.19
N PHE A 219 32.49 15.27 -4.02
CA PHE A 219 31.05 15.27 -3.86
C PHE A 219 30.44 13.89 -4.16
N SER A 220 30.79 13.29 -5.30
CA SER A 220 30.32 11.97 -5.74
C SER A 220 31.40 11.23 -6.54
N ALA A 221 31.70 10.01 -6.12
CA ALA A 221 32.71 9.18 -6.79
C ALA A 221 32.19 8.52 -8.08
N ASP A 222 30.88 8.25 -8.18
CA ASP A 222 30.24 7.60 -9.33
C ASP A 222 29.30 8.53 -10.11
N GLY A 223 29.29 9.82 -9.76
CA GLY A 223 28.49 10.86 -10.38
C GLY A 223 27.02 10.91 -9.95
N ILE A 224 26.52 9.89 -9.24
CA ILE A 224 25.11 9.79 -8.83
C ILE A 224 24.98 9.83 -7.31
N HIS A 225 25.77 9.03 -6.61
CA HIS A 225 25.65 8.86 -5.17
C HIS A 225 26.61 9.79 -4.43
N PRO A 226 26.13 10.61 -3.48
CA PRO A 226 27.00 11.48 -2.71
C PRO A 226 27.93 10.65 -1.81
N THR A 227 29.16 11.13 -1.64
CA THR A 227 30.04 10.71 -0.52
C THR A 227 29.54 11.33 0.78
N ASP A 228 30.15 11.00 1.93
CA ASP A 228 29.86 11.70 3.19
C ASP A 228 30.08 13.23 3.08
N ALA A 229 31.06 13.68 2.31
CA ALA A 229 31.32 15.11 2.09
C ALA A 229 30.22 15.74 1.23
N GLY A 230 29.82 15.09 0.13
CA GLY A 230 28.70 15.54 -0.69
C GLY A 230 27.36 15.52 0.06
N ALA A 231 27.13 14.52 0.91
CA ALA A 231 25.92 14.44 1.72
C ALA A 231 25.84 15.57 2.75
N LYS A 232 26.96 16.01 3.33
CA LYS A 232 26.99 17.20 4.19
C LYS A 232 26.55 18.46 3.44
N ILE A 233 26.93 18.60 2.17
CA ILE A 233 26.44 19.70 1.31
C ILE A 233 24.92 19.63 1.14
N TYR A 234 24.37 18.45 0.86
CA TYR A 234 22.90 18.29 0.82
C TYR A 234 22.25 18.63 2.15
N ASN A 235 22.85 18.23 3.27
CA ASN A 235 22.27 18.43 4.60
C ASN A 235 22.16 19.92 4.99
N GLU A 236 23.09 20.76 4.54
CA GLU A 236 22.97 22.23 4.71
C GLU A 236 21.70 22.78 4.03
N ALA A 237 21.37 22.28 2.84
CA ALA A 237 20.17 22.71 2.10
C ALA A 237 18.90 22.13 2.72
N VAL A 238 18.92 20.85 3.13
CA VAL A 238 17.80 20.19 3.81
C VAL A 238 17.45 20.92 5.11
N GLU A 239 18.45 21.28 5.92
CA GLU A 239 18.22 21.99 7.18
C GLU A 239 17.51 23.33 6.96
N LYS A 240 18.01 24.15 6.03
CA LYS A 240 17.41 25.44 5.70
C LYS A 240 15.99 25.29 5.15
N PHE A 241 15.78 24.32 4.25
CA PHE A 241 14.47 24.05 3.67
C PHE A 241 13.46 23.58 4.72
N VAL A 242 13.84 22.64 5.60
CA VAL A 242 12.92 22.15 6.64
C VAL A 242 12.58 23.25 7.63
N GLU A 243 13.54 24.09 8.03
CA GLU A 243 13.26 25.22 8.93
C GLU A 243 12.27 26.21 8.29
N ALA A 244 12.49 26.59 7.03
CA ALA A 244 11.56 27.45 6.29
C ALA A 244 10.19 26.80 6.10
N LEU A 245 10.14 25.51 5.76
CA LEU A 245 8.91 24.75 5.55
C LEU A 245 8.08 24.63 6.83
N MET A 246 8.72 24.47 7.99
CA MET A 246 8.04 24.31 9.28
C MET A 246 7.50 25.62 9.84
N THR A 247 8.06 26.75 9.42
CA THR A 247 7.69 28.08 9.92
C THR A 247 6.80 28.89 8.98
N ALA A 248 6.68 28.49 7.71
CA ALA A 248 5.92 29.23 6.71
C ALA A 248 4.40 29.27 6.92
N PHE A 249 3.82 28.27 7.59
CA PHE A 249 2.37 28.19 7.82
C PHE A 249 2.08 27.73 9.25
N PRO A 250 1.01 28.27 9.88
CA PRO A 250 0.53 27.73 11.14
C PRO A 250 -0.04 26.31 10.95
N VAL A 251 0.09 25.49 11.98
CA VAL A 251 -0.55 24.16 11.99
C VAL A 251 -2.07 24.35 12.04
N PRO A 252 -2.85 23.78 11.09
CA PRO A 252 -4.29 23.98 11.06
C PRO A 252 -4.99 23.14 12.13
N ASP A 253 -6.20 23.54 12.55
CA ASP A 253 -7.02 22.77 13.53
C ASP A 253 -7.49 21.42 12.99
N LYS A 254 -7.57 21.28 11.66
CA LYS A 254 -7.95 20.04 10.96
C LYS A 254 -7.32 20.01 9.57
N PRO A 255 -7.06 18.82 9.00
CA PRO A 255 -6.50 18.71 7.66
C PRO A 255 -7.53 19.14 6.61
N THR A 256 -7.05 19.80 5.58
CA THR A 256 -7.86 20.31 4.46
C THR A 256 -7.60 19.48 3.21
N ALA A 257 -8.67 19.08 2.52
CA ALA A 257 -8.56 18.39 1.25
C ALA A 257 -7.98 19.34 0.18
N TYR A 258 -6.88 18.94 -0.45
CA TYR A 258 -6.37 19.57 -1.66
C TYR A 258 -7.39 19.41 -2.78
N LYS A 259 -7.76 20.51 -3.43
CA LYS A 259 -8.57 20.49 -4.65
C LYS A 259 -7.61 20.36 -5.83
N LEU A 260 -7.88 19.39 -6.71
CA LEU A 260 -7.11 19.26 -7.96
C LEU A 260 -7.60 20.30 -8.97
N PRO A 261 -6.73 21.21 -9.45
CA PRO A 261 -7.04 22.02 -10.62
C PRO A 261 -7.18 21.12 -11.87
N PRO A 262 -7.66 21.66 -13.01
CA PRO A 262 -7.46 21.02 -14.31
C PRO A 262 -6.00 20.62 -14.52
N ALA A 263 -5.75 19.56 -15.28
CA ALA A 263 -4.38 19.18 -15.61
C ALA A 263 -3.67 20.33 -16.35
N LEU A 264 -2.42 20.60 -15.97
CA LEU A 264 -1.51 21.55 -16.60
C LEU A 264 -1.18 21.11 -18.02
N PHE A 265 -0.94 19.80 -18.22
CA PHE A 265 -0.72 19.21 -19.53
C PHE A 265 -1.98 18.44 -19.94
N ALA A 266 -2.57 18.83 -21.08
CA ALA A 266 -3.84 18.27 -21.56
C ALA A 266 -3.81 16.74 -21.73
N GLU A 267 -2.64 16.20 -22.07
CA GLU A 267 -2.47 14.77 -22.27
C GLU A 267 -2.30 13.96 -20.97
N THR A 268 -2.18 14.61 -19.83
CA THR A 268 -2.06 13.91 -18.54
C THR A 268 -3.22 12.96 -18.29
N ASN A 269 -2.88 11.76 -17.83
CA ASN A 269 -3.82 10.76 -17.35
C ASN A 269 -3.30 10.27 -15.99
N ASP A 270 -4.10 10.46 -14.94
CA ASP A 270 -3.75 10.24 -13.53
C ASP A 270 -4.28 8.90 -13.00
N ASN A 271 -4.48 7.95 -13.92
CA ASN A 271 -5.08 6.65 -13.67
C ASN A 271 -4.13 5.48 -13.97
N GLY A 272 -2.84 5.69 -13.69
CA GLY A 272 -1.82 4.64 -13.74
C GLY A 272 -2.09 3.57 -12.71
N ARG A 273 -1.99 2.29 -13.09
CA ARG A 273 -2.21 1.16 -12.20
C ARG A 273 -1.42 -0.05 -12.67
N ILE A 274 -1.05 -0.89 -11.71
CA ILE A 274 -0.59 -2.25 -12.00
C ILE A 274 -1.81 -3.16 -12.02
N ILE A 275 -2.20 -3.64 -13.20
CA ILE A 275 -3.17 -4.72 -13.33
C ILE A 275 -2.44 -6.03 -13.08
N ALA A 276 -2.69 -6.61 -11.92
CA ALA A 276 -2.16 -7.90 -11.53
C ALA A 276 -2.52 -8.98 -12.57
N TYR A 277 -1.59 -9.89 -12.89
CA TYR A 277 -1.85 -10.99 -13.84
C TYR A 277 -3.00 -11.92 -13.42
N GLU A 278 -3.34 -11.90 -12.14
CA GLU A 278 -4.38 -12.70 -11.50
C GLU A 278 -5.74 -11.99 -11.45
N ASP A 279 -5.80 -10.72 -11.86
CA ASP A 279 -7.07 -10.04 -12.00
C ASP A 279 -7.96 -10.85 -12.96
N PRO A 280 -9.21 -11.18 -12.60
CA PRO A 280 -10.10 -11.99 -13.44
C PRO A 280 -10.33 -11.44 -14.86
N VAL A 281 -10.07 -10.15 -15.09
CA VAL A 281 -10.12 -9.54 -16.43
C VAL A 281 -8.99 -10.04 -17.34
N VAL A 282 -7.85 -10.45 -16.77
CA VAL A 282 -6.70 -10.97 -17.52
C VAL A 282 -6.99 -12.41 -17.92
N LYS A 283 -7.08 -12.66 -19.22
CA LYS A 283 -7.29 -14.01 -19.75
C LYS A 283 -5.96 -14.67 -20.03
N ARG A 284 -5.81 -15.89 -19.51
CA ARG A 284 -4.62 -16.74 -19.68
C ARG A 284 -4.99 -17.87 -20.62
N SER A 285 -4.15 -18.14 -21.61
CA SER A 285 -4.26 -19.33 -22.46
C SER A 285 -2.92 -20.06 -22.48
N GLY A 286 -2.95 -21.37 -22.30
CA GLY A 286 -1.75 -22.20 -22.23
C GLY A 286 -1.43 -22.69 -20.83
N SER A 287 -0.14 -22.92 -20.56
CA SER A 287 0.39 -23.64 -19.40
C SER A 287 0.91 -22.71 -18.29
N TRP A 288 0.30 -21.53 -18.12
CA TRP A 288 0.71 -20.56 -17.11
C TRP A 288 0.52 -21.05 -15.67
N GLU A 289 1.59 -20.95 -14.87
CA GLU A 289 1.63 -21.29 -13.46
C GLU A 289 1.55 -20.03 -12.58
N PRO A 290 0.41 -19.74 -11.93
CA PRO A 290 0.29 -18.58 -11.06
C PRO A 290 0.90 -18.86 -9.68
N GLY A 291 1.17 -17.80 -8.93
CA GLY A 291 1.59 -17.84 -7.53
C GLY A 291 2.98 -18.41 -7.30
N GLN A 292 3.88 -18.31 -8.29
CA GLN A 292 5.26 -18.76 -8.14
C GLN A 292 6.09 -17.74 -7.36
N ALA A 293 7.11 -18.20 -6.66
CA ALA A 293 8.04 -17.33 -5.94
C ALA A 293 8.79 -16.43 -6.93
N SER A 294 8.88 -15.13 -6.63
CA SER A 294 9.70 -14.21 -7.40
C SER A 294 11.17 -14.35 -6.99
N PRO A 295 12.13 -14.34 -7.95
CA PRO A 295 13.55 -14.34 -7.62
C PRO A 295 14.03 -12.98 -7.06
N ILE A 296 13.22 -11.92 -7.18
CA ILE A 296 13.50 -10.58 -6.66
C ILE A 296 12.30 -9.98 -5.93
N GLY A 297 12.56 -9.09 -4.97
CA GLY A 297 11.55 -8.15 -4.50
C GLY A 297 11.30 -7.03 -5.53
N PRO A 298 10.19 -6.28 -5.41
CA PRO A 298 9.16 -6.39 -4.38
C PRO A 298 7.98 -7.33 -4.76
N PHE A 299 8.07 -8.08 -5.86
CA PHE A 299 7.00 -9.01 -6.24
C PHE A 299 6.77 -10.06 -5.16
N ARG A 300 5.52 -10.17 -4.68
CA ARG A 300 5.11 -11.21 -3.72
C ARG A 300 5.00 -12.58 -4.39
N HIS A 301 4.65 -12.57 -5.67
CA HIS A 301 4.53 -13.74 -6.52
C HIS A 301 4.56 -13.32 -7.99
N ILE A 302 4.83 -14.26 -8.89
CA ILE A 302 4.87 -14.06 -10.34
C ILE A 302 4.09 -15.16 -11.05
N LEU A 303 3.70 -14.89 -12.30
CA LEU A 303 3.12 -15.86 -13.22
C LEU A 303 4.24 -16.41 -14.11
N VAL A 304 4.37 -17.72 -14.21
CA VAL A 304 5.47 -18.36 -14.96
C VAL A 304 4.94 -19.22 -16.09
N SER A 305 5.60 -19.16 -17.25
CA SER A 305 5.48 -20.19 -18.30
C SER A 305 6.77 -20.23 -19.11
N SER A 306 7.10 -21.41 -19.62
CA SER A 306 8.20 -21.64 -20.55
C SER A 306 7.73 -22.17 -21.91
N LYS A 307 6.42 -22.17 -22.16
CA LYS A 307 5.84 -22.73 -23.39
C LYS A 307 5.61 -21.65 -24.43
N VAL A 308 6.33 -21.75 -25.55
CA VAL A 308 6.11 -20.91 -26.73
C VAL A 308 4.65 -20.95 -27.16
N GLY A 309 4.08 -19.78 -27.45
CA GLY A 309 2.70 -19.63 -27.87
C GLY A 309 1.68 -19.43 -26.74
N ASP A 310 2.06 -19.61 -25.47
CA ASP A 310 1.20 -19.24 -24.34
C ASP A 310 0.90 -17.73 -24.38
N THR A 311 -0.34 -17.34 -24.05
CA THR A 311 -0.81 -15.96 -24.17
C THR A 311 -1.44 -15.40 -22.91
N LEU A 312 -1.33 -14.08 -22.78
CA LEU A 312 -2.12 -13.24 -21.88
C LEU A 312 -2.89 -12.22 -22.72
N SER A 313 -4.17 -12.03 -22.45
CA SER A 313 -4.93 -10.92 -23.04
C SER A 313 -5.64 -10.08 -21.98
N LEU A 314 -5.75 -8.79 -22.28
CA LEU A 314 -6.37 -7.81 -21.41
C LEU A 314 -7.16 -6.80 -22.26
N LYS A 315 -8.45 -6.64 -21.95
CA LYS A 315 -9.29 -5.56 -22.47
C LYS A 315 -9.31 -4.40 -21.49
N PHE A 316 -9.16 -3.18 -21.99
CA PHE A 316 -9.04 -1.98 -21.18
C PHE A 316 -9.53 -0.73 -21.93
N LYS A 317 -9.76 0.35 -21.19
CA LYS A 317 -9.85 1.71 -21.74
C LYS A 317 -8.69 2.51 -21.21
N GLY A 318 -7.95 3.25 -22.03
CA GLY A 318 -6.79 3.98 -21.53
C GLY A 318 -5.87 4.48 -22.62
N SER A 319 -4.94 5.34 -22.22
CA SER A 319 -3.99 6.00 -23.12
C SER A 319 -2.69 5.23 -23.31
N GLU A 320 -2.39 4.31 -22.39
CA GLU A 320 -1.11 3.59 -22.37
C GLU A 320 -1.26 2.21 -21.73
N ILE A 321 -0.58 1.23 -22.33
CA ILE A 321 -0.44 -0.13 -21.81
C ILE A 321 1.01 -0.58 -21.91
N GLY A 322 1.50 -1.21 -20.85
CA GLY A 322 2.84 -1.74 -20.71
C GLY A 322 2.85 -3.03 -19.91
N ILE A 323 4.03 -3.55 -19.65
CA ILE A 323 4.22 -4.71 -18.78
C ILE A 323 5.26 -4.43 -17.71
N MET A 324 5.16 -5.20 -16.64
CA MET A 324 6.15 -5.29 -15.60
C MET A 324 6.42 -6.77 -15.31
N ASP A 325 7.62 -7.21 -15.66
CA ASP A 325 8.06 -8.60 -15.56
C ASP A 325 9.45 -8.71 -14.91
N VAL A 326 9.88 -9.95 -14.68
CA VAL A 326 11.23 -10.26 -14.20
C VAL A 326 11.99 -10.95 -15.31
N VAL A 327 13.07 -10.32 -15.76
CA VAL A 327 13.96 -10.86 -16.78
C VAL A 327 15.24 -11.41 -16.15
N ASP A 328 15.74 -12.50 -16.71
CA ASP A 328 17.00 -13.16 -16.33
C ASP A 328 17.65 -13.76 -17.59
N LYS A 329 18.82 -14.39 -17.46
CA LYS A 329 19.57 -15.03 -18.54
C LYS A 329 18.77 -16.06 -19.37
N ASP A 330 17.74 -16.65 -18.78
CA ASP A 330 16.90 -17.68 -19.40
C ASP A 330 15.58 -17.09 -19.95
N SER A 331 15.42 -15.76 -19.98
CA SER A 331 14.17 -15.15 -20.40
C SER A 331 13.83 -15.38 -21.86
N ALA A 332 12.57 -15.72 -22.11
CA ALA A 332 12.02 -15.83 -23.45
C ALA A 332 11.77 -14.44 -24.06
N ASP A 333 11.90 -14.35 -25.39
CA ASP A 333 11.35 -13.24 -26.16
C ASP A 333 9.82 -13.26 -26.04
N LEU A 334 9.24 -12.07 -26.00
CA LEU A 334 7.79 -11.87 -26.06
C LEU A 334 7.43 -11.22 -27.39
N GLU A 335 6.16 -11.31 -27.75
CA GLU A 335 5.57 -10.47 -28.77
C GLU A 335 4.18 -10.02 -28.33
N TYR A 336 3.77 -8.84 -28.79
CA TYR A 336 2.49 -8.26 -28.41
C TYR A 336 1.79 -7.60 -29.59
N ALA A 337 0.46 -7.59 -29.54
CA ALA A 337 -0.41 -6.89 -30.47
C ALA A 337 -1.44 -6.06 -29.68
N VAL A 338 -1.71 -4.85 -30.13
CA VAL A 338 -2.78 -3.99 -29.60
C VAL A 338 -3.81 -3.78 -30.71
N ASP A 339 -5.08 -3.97 -30.38
CA ASP A 339 -6.24 -3.78 -31.28
C ASP A 339 -6.12 -4.58 -32.60
N GLY A 340 -5.64 -5.82 -32.50
CA GLY A 340 -5.52 -6.73 -33.65
C GLY A 340 -4.45 -6.34 -34.68
N ARG A 341 -3.61 -5.35 -34.39
CA ARG A 341 -2.46 -5.00 -35.24
C ARG A 341 -1.43 -6.14 -35.28
N ALA A 342 -0.48 -6.04 -36.21
CA ALA A 342 0.62 -7.00 -36.33
C ALA A 342 1.41 -7.11 -35.01
N PHE A 343 1.81 -8.33 -34.67
CA PHE A 343 2.64 -8.59 -33.50
C PHE A 343 3.98 -7.87 -33.60
N GLN A 344 4.36 -7.19 -32.54
CA GLN A 344 5.64 -6.54 -32.35
C GLN A 344 6.48 -7.36 -31.38
N LYS A 345 7.74 -7.60 -31.74
CA LYS A 345 8.67 -8.35 -30.91
C LYS A 345 9.20 -7.48 -29.75
N LEU A 346 9.18 -8.04 -28.55
CA LEU A 346 9.85 -7.52 -27.36
C LEU A 346 10.94 -8.52 -26.95
N ALA A 347 12.18 -8.23 -27.35
CA ALA A 347 13.31 -9.11 -27.06
C ALA A 347 13.61 -9.20 -25.56
N ALA A 348 14.01 -10.38 -25.10
CA ALA A 348 14.61 -10.54 -23.77
C ALA A 348 15.96 -9.80 -23.70
N PRO A 349 16.27 -9.08 -22.62
CA PRO A 349 17.57 -8.42 -22.49
C PRO A 349 18.71 -9.43 -22.38
N LYS A 350 19.68 -9.35 -23.31
CA LYS A 350 20.77 -10.33 -23.45
C LYS A 350 21.88 -10.21 -22.40
N ASP A 351 22.06 -9.02 -21.83
CA ASP A 351 23.19 -8.71 -20.93
C ASP A 351 22.79 -8.76 -19.44
N THR A 352 21.70 -9.47 -19.13
CA THR A 352 21.21 -9.61 -17.76
C THR A 352 22.12 -10.55 -16.95
N THR A 353 22.77 -10.03 -15.91
CA THR A 353 23.71 -10.80 -15.05
C THR A 353 23.05 -11.43 -13.83
N ALA A 354 21.87 -10.94 -13.45
CA ALA A 354 21.04 -11.44 -12.37
C ALA A 354 19.57 -11.08 -12.65
N PRO A 355 18.59 -11.81 -12.07
CA PRO A 355 17.18 -11.47 -12.20
C PRO A 355 16.93 -10.00 -11.90
N THR A 356 16.26 -9.30 -12.81
CA THR A 356 15.95 -7.87 -12.66
C THR A 356 14.53 -7.57 -13.10
N MET A 357 13.94 -6.53 -12.51
CA MET A 357 12.63 -6.06 -12.93
C MET A 357 12.78 -5.30 -14.24
N ARG A 358 11.97 -5.65 -15.24
CA ARG A 358 11.78 -4.86 -16.44
C ARG A 358 10.38 -4.27 -16.43
N ALA A 359 10.31 -2.94 -16.53
CA ALA A 359 9.07 -2.21 -16.76
C ALA A 359 9.18 -1.51 -18.11
N VAL A 360 8.21 -1.72 -19.01
CA VAL A 360 8.27 -1.20 -20.37
C VAL A 360 6.88 -0.86 -20.89
N ALA A 361 6.76 0.30 -21.54
CA ALA A 361 5.58 0.67 -22.29
C ALA A 361 5.52 -0.11 -23.60
N LEU A 362 4.37 -0.69 -23.92
CA LEU A 362 4.15 -1.45 -25.16
C LEU A 362 3.36 -0.64 -26.20
N ALA A 363 2.40 0.17 -25.76
CA ALA A 363 1.70 1.12 -26.61
C ALA A 363 1.36 2.39 -25.83
N LYS A 364 1.61 3.56 -26.46
CA LYS A 364 1.34 4.90 -25.93
C LYS A 364 0.47 5.69 -26.90
N GLY A 365 -0.17 6.75 -26.42
CA GLY A 365 -0.98 7.65 -27.25
C GLY A 365 -2.26 6.99 -27.79
N LEU A 366 -2.77 5.98 -27.08
CA LEU A 366 -4.04 5.34 -27.40
C LEU A 366 -5.20 6.31 -27.08
N ASN A 367 -6.35 6.10 -27.73
CA ASN A 367 -7.54 6.90 -27.41
C ASN A 367 -8.05 6.51 -26.01
N ARG A 368 -7.86 7.41 -25.05
CA ARG A 368 -8.19 7.17 -23.63
C ARG A 368 -9.65 6.75 -23.36
N ASP A 369 -10.58 7.12 -24.24
CA ASP A 369 -12.01 6.85 -24.10
C ASP A 369 -12.48 5.58 -24.85
N ALA A 370 -11.62 5.02 -25.72
CA ALA A 370 -11.93 3.84 -26.51
C ALA A 370 -11.62 2.54 -25.75
N ASP A 371 -12.33 1.48 -26.14
CA ASP A 371 -12.00 0.11 -25.74
C ASP A 371 -10.83 -0.41 -26.58
N HIS A 372 -9.85 -0.98 -25.90
CA HIS A 372 -8.63 -1.55 -26.44
C HIS A 372 -8.45 -3.00 -25.98
N GLU A 373 -7.68 -3.77 -26.73
CA GLU A 373 -7.24 -5.10 -26.32
C GLU A 373 -5.74 -5.28 -26.60
N ILE A 374 -5.00 -5.72 -25.59
CA ILE A 374 -3.64 -6.21 -25.75
C ILE A 374 -3.63 -7.74 -25.70
N VAL A 375 -2.86 -8.35 -26.60
CA VAL A 375 -2.49 -9.77 -26.56
C VAL A 375 -0.98 -9.85 -26.48
N LEU A 376 -0.46 -10.48 -25.42
CA LEU A 376 0.94 -10.80 -25.22
C LEU A 376 1.14 -12.31 -25.42
N ARG A 377 2.21 -12.71 -26.11
CA ARG A 377 2.53 -14.11 -26.42
C ARG A 377 4.01 -14.41 -26.19
N ILE A 378 4.31 -15.60 -25.67
CA ILE A 378 5.70 -16.10 -25.58
C ILE A 378 6.19 -16.47 -27.00
N ALA A 379 7.26 -15.81 -27.45
CA ALA A 379 7.72 -15.87 -28.84
C ALA A 379 8.95 -16.78 -29.06
N SER A 380 9.70 -17.12 -28.01
CA SER A 380 10.86 -18.01 -28.10
C SER A 380 10.96 -18.95 -26.89
N ASP A 381 11.84 -19.95 -27.00
CA ASP A 381 12.23 -20.76 -25.85
C ASP A 381 12.81 -19.89 -24.73
N GLY A 382 12.63 -20.33 -23.50
CA GLY A 382 13.02 -19.61 -22.28
C GLY A 382 11.88 -19.53 -21.27
N THR A 383 12.07 -18.75 -20.21
CA THR A 383 11.10 -18.58 -19.12
C THR A 383 10.56 -17.16 -19.12
N THR A 384 9.24 -17.02 -19.16
CA THR A 384 8.55 -15.74 -18.88
C THR A 384 8.13 -15.69 -17.43
N ARG A 385 8.42 -14.58 -16.74
CA ARG A 385 8.08 -14.34 -15.33
C ARG A 385 7.30 -13.03 -15.20
N MET A 386 5.99 -13.09 -15.35
CA MET A 386 5.13 -11.91 -15.45
C MET A 386 4.63 -11.44 -14.08
N GLY A 387 4.74 -10.15 -13.81
CA GLY A 387 4.18 -9.50 -12.62
C GLY A 387 2.83 -8.84 -12.86
N GLY A 388 2.65 -8.17 -14.00
CA GLY A 388 1.37 -7.55 -14.35
C GLY A 388 1.49 -6.55 -15.50
N PHE A 389 0.35 -6.01 -15.90
CA PHE A 389 0.28 -4.94 -16.90
C PHE A 389 0.36 -3.58 -16.24
N LEU A 390 1.10 -2.66 -16.86
CA LEU A 390 1.12 -1.25 -16.50
C LEU A 390 0.07 -0.54 -17.35
N LEU A 391 -1.05 -0.12 -16.75
CA LEU A 391 -2.16 0.48 -17.48
C LEU A 391 -2.39 1.91 -17.00
N ASN A 392 -2.42 2.88 -17.90
CA ASN A 392 -2.92 4.22 -17.59
C ASN A 392 -4.34 4.35 -18.14
N GLY A 393 -5.33 3.99 -17.32
CA GLY A 393 -6.68 3.72 -17.79
C GLY A 393 -7.49 2.84 -16.83
N THR A 394 -8.58 2.24 -17.30
CA THR A 394 -9.52 1.41 -16.54
C THR A 394 -9.71 0.03 -17.15
N VAL A 395 -10.05 -0.94 -16.31
CA VAL A 395 -10.57 -2.27 -16.72
C VAL A 395 -11.98 -2.43 -16.17
N ALA A 396 -12.77 -3.32 -16.76
CA ALA A 396 -14.09 -3.67 -16.23
C ALA A 396 -13.97 -4.35 -14.85
N ASP A 397 -14.83 -4.01 -13.89
CA ASP A 397 -14.91 -4.76 -12.63
C ASP A 397 -15.66 -6.07 -12.89
N THR A 398 -14.96 -7.21 -12.84
CA THR A 398 -15.54 -8.54 -13.07
C THR A 398 -16.60 -8.90 -12.00
N PHE A 399 -16.55 -8.26 -10.83
CA PHE A 399 -17.49 -8.50 -9.74
C PHE A 399 -18.60 -7.44 -9.67
N ALA A 400 -18.70 -6.54 -10.65
CA ALA A 400 -19.77 -5.55 -10.70
C ALA A 400 -21.15 -6.23 -10.67
N GLY A 401 -22.04 -5.73 -9.82
CA GLY A 401 -23.41 -6.25 -9.68
C GLY A 401 -23.55 -7.51 -8.80
N MET A 402 -22.46 -8.21 -8.46
CA MET A 402 -22.54 -9.36 -7.55
C MET A 402 -22.74 -8.93 -6.10
N SER A 403 -23.57 -9.66 -5.36
CA SER A 403 -23.63 -9.59 -3.90
C SER A 403 -22.32 -10.04 -3.26
N THR A 404 -22.06 -9.64 -2.02
CA THR A 404 -20.85 -10.07 -1.28
C THR A 404 -20.71 -11.59 -1.23
N LEU A 405 -21.81 -12.30 -1.07
CA LEU A 405 -21.84 -13.75 -0.98
C LEU A 405 -21.52 -14.43 -2.33
N GLU A 406 -22.03 -13.89 -3.45
CA GLU A 406 -21.66 -14.36 -4.79
C GLU A 406 -20.17 -14.12 -5.09
N LYS A 407 -19.61 -12.98 -4.65
CA LYS A 407 -18.17 -12.70 -4.78
C LYS A 407 -17.32 -13.72 -4.01
N ILE A 408 -17.71 -14.02 -2.78
CA ILE A 408 -17.05 -15.05 -1.94
C ILE A 408 -17.03 -16.40 -2.66
N ASP A 409 -18.15 -16.82 -3.23
CA ASP A 409 -18.22 -18.09 -3.96
C ASP A 409 -17.39 -18.07 -5.24
N ALA A 410 -17.43 -16.99 -6.03
CA ALA A 410 -16.65 -16.85 -7.25
C ALA A 410 -15.13 -16.91 -6.96
N ILE A 411 -14.67 -16.25 -5.89
CA ILE A 411 -13.26 -16.30 -5.48
C ILE A 411 -12.88 -17.72 -5.04
N TYR A 412 -13.70 -18.37 -4.22
CA TYR A 412 -13.40 -19.72 -3.72
C TYR A 412 -13.48 -20.79 -4.81
N ALA A 413 -14.35 -20.64 -5.80
CA ALA A 413 -14.44 -21.56 -6.94
C ALA A 413 -13.17 -21.59 -7.80
N ALA A 414 -12.34 -20.54 -7.74
CA ALA A 414 -11.04 -20.46 -8.39
C ALA A 414 -9.87 -20.95 -7.51
N MET A 415 -10.18 -21.48 -6.32
CA MET A 415 -9.21 -22.00 -5.35
C MET A 415 -9.38 -23.53 -5.19
N ASP A 416 -8.32 -24.18 -4.70
CA ASP A 416 -8.45 -25.58 -4.30
C ASP A 416 -9.37 -25.71 -3.07
N PRO A 417 -10.14 -26.79 -2.95
CA PRO A 417 -11.02 -26.98 -1.81
C PRO A 417 -10.23 -27.26 -0.53
N ILE A 418 -10.67 -26.66 0.58
CA ILE A 418 -10.08 -26.92 1.90
C ILE A 418 -10.42 -28.35 2.34
N ARG A 419 -9.38 -29.09 2.75
CA ARG A 419 -9.51 -30.40 3.38
C ARG A 419 -9.27 -30.26 4.87
N TYR A 420 -10.35 -30.12 5.64
CA TYR A 420 -10.30 -29.98 7.09
C TYR A 420 -11.47 -30.71 7.73
N THR A 421 -11.19 -31.52 8.76
CA THR A 421 -12.18 -32.16 9.59
C THR A 421 -12.17 -31.51 10.98
N PRO A 422 -13.24 -30.83 11.40
CA PRO A 422 -13.32 -30.24 12.72
C PRO A 422 -13.30 -31.29 13.84
N PRO A 423 -12.74 -30.98 15.03
CA PRO A 423 -12.76 -31.91 16.14
C PRO A 423 -14.20 -32.17 16.63
N PRO A 424 -14.50 -33.38 17.12
CA PRO A 424 -15.78 -33.67 17.75
C PRO A 424 -15.96 -32.85 19.04
N GLY A 425 -17.21 -32.55 19.41
CA GLY A 425 -17.51 -31.84 20.66
C GLY A 425 -17.08 -30.36 20.71
N ARG A 426 -16.61 -29.79 19.59
CA ARG A 426 -16.13 -28.40 19.48
C ARG A 426 -17.13 -27.32 19.94
N PHE A 427 -18.42 -27.64 20.00
CA PHE A 427 -19.48 -26.73 20.43
C PHE A 427 -19.87 -26.86 21.91
N ALA A 428 -19.24 -27.75 22.68
CA ALA A 428 -19.62 -28.02 24.08
C ALA A 428 -19.65 -26.77 24.98
N ASN A 429 -18.83 -25.76 24.66
CA ASN A 429 -18.73 -24.50 25.42
C ASN A 429 -19.44 -23.31 24.75
N ILE A 430 -20.14 -23.53 23.63
CA ILE A 430 -20.97 -22.51 22.95
C ILE A 430 -22.40 -23.01 22.62
N PRO A 431 -23.10 -23.74 23.51
CA PRO A 431 -24.39 -24.35 23.19
C PRO A 431 -25.49 -23.33 22.86
N ARG A 432 -25.49 -22.14 23.47
CA ARG A 432 -26.51 -21.10 23.20
C ARG A 432 -26.30 -20.44 21.84
N THR A 433 -25.05 -20.28 21.43
CA THR A 433 -24.69 -19.86 20.07
C THR A 433 -25.23 -20.84 19.06
N MET A 434 -24.98 -22.14 19.25
CA MET A 434 -25.48 -23.17 18.32
C MET A 434 -27.00 -23.29 18.33
N ASP A 435 -27.64 -23.15 19.50
CA ASP A 435 -29.11 -23.08 19.59
C ASP A 435 -29.68 -21.93 18.75
N LYS A 436 -29.12 -20.72 18.87
CA LYS A 436 -29.51 -19.57 18.02
C LYS A 436 -29.28 -19.84 16.54
N LEU A 437 -28.16 -20.46 16.16
CA LEU A 437 -27.88 -20.81 14.76
C LEU A 437 -28.91 -21.81 14.22
N HIS A 438 -29.20 -22.89 14.94
CA HIS A 438 -30.14 -23.93 14.49
C HIS A 438 -31.60 -23.50 14.53
N ASN A 439 -32.01 -22.88 15.63
CA ASN A 439 -33.41 -22.62 15.95
C ASN A 439 -33.84 -21.19 15.60
N GLY A 440 -32.88 -20.32 15.29
CA GLY A 440 -33.11 -18.94 14.87
C GLY A 440 -33.02 -17.92 16.01
N GLY A 441 -33.26 -16.66 15.66
CA GLY A 441 -33.09 -15.50 16.55
C GLY A 441 -31.98 -14.56 16.08
N GLU A 442 -31.60 -13.60 16.92
CA GLU A 442 -30.47 -12.70 16.67
C GLU A 442 -29.25 -13.14 17.46
N LEU A 443 -28.13 -13.39 16.76
CA LEU A 443 -26.82 -13.70 17.33
C LEU A 443 -25.90 -12.48 17.22
N ARG A 444 -25.58 -11.85 18.34
CA ARG A 444 -24.65 -10.72 18.41
C ARG A 444 -23.23 -11.25 18.63
N MET A 445 -22.43 -11.20 17.57
CA MET A 445 -21.08 -11.74 17.53
C MET A 445 -20.05 -10.61 17.54
N VAL A 446 -19.34 -10.42 18.66
CA VAL A 446 -18.28 -9.41 18.77
C VAL A 446 -16.94 -10.05 18.42
N LEU A 447 -16.23 -9.50 17.44
CA LEU A 447 -14.86 -9.90 17.08
C LEU A 447 -13.88 -8.93 17.73
N LEU A 448 -13.09 -9.43 18.68
CA LEU A 448 -12.09 -8.66 19.41
C LEU A 448 -10.67 -9.06 18.98
N GLY A 449 -9.86 -8.08 18.61
CA GLY A 449 -8.46 -8.32 18.25
C GLY A 449 -7.82 -7.16 17.49
N ASP A 450 -6.84 -7.49 16.66
CA ASP A 450 -6.08 -6.56 15.83
C ASP A 450 -6.58 -6.55 14.37
N SER A 451 -5.74 -6.07 13.46
CA SER A 451 -6.05 -6.03 12.02
C SER A 451 -6.21 -7.41 11.38
N ILE A 452 -5.69 -8.49 11.98
CA ILE A 452 -5.91 -9.86 11.49
C ILE A 452 -7.36 -10.28 11.75
N MET A 453 -7.89 -9.96 12.93
CA MET A 453 -9.34 -10.09 13.19
C MET A 453 -10.16 -9.13 12.29
N GLY A 454 -9.54 -8.04 11.83
CA GLY A 454 -10.04 -7.21 10.74
C GLY A 454 -10.21 -7.98 9.43
N ASN A 455 -9.20 -8.75 9.01
CA ASN A 455 -9.33 -9.64 7.85
C ASN A 455 -10.31 -10.80 8.10
N THR A 456 -10.32 -11.40 9.30
CA THR A 456 -11.32 -12.41 9.67
C THR A 456 -12.74 -11.85 9.52
N SER A 457 -12.97 -10.62 9.99
CA SER A 457 -14.26 -9.95 9.78
C SER A 457 -14.51 -9.65 8.30
N ALA A 458 -13.56 -9.06 7.59
CA ALA A 458 -13.71 -8.69 6.18
C ALA A 458 -13.92 -9.91 5.26
N SER A 459 -13.52 -11.11 5.69
CA SER A 459 -13.79 -12.37 4.99
C SER A 459 -15.29 -12.67 4.82
N SER A 460 -16.15 -12.01 5.61
CA SER A 460 -17.61 -12.10 5.54
C SER A 460 -18.15 -13.51 5.80
N PHE A 461 -17.46 -14.30 6.63
CA PHE A 461 -17.83 -15.67 7.00
C PHE A 461 -19.25 -15.79 7.60
N GLU A 462 -19.77 -14.74 8.24
CA GLU A 462 -21.14 -14.72 8.75
C GLU A 462 -22.19 -14.92 7.66
N LEU A 463 -21.92 -14.50 6.42
CA LEU A 463 -22.84 -14.73 5.30
C LEU A 463 -22.87 -16.22 4.93
N LEU A 464 -21.74 -16.92 5.05
CA LEU A 464 -21.65 -18.37 4.89
C LEU A 464 -22.40 -19.09 6.00
N LEU A 465 -22.26 -18.62 7.25
CA LEU A 465 -23.03 -19.16 8.37
C LEU A 465 -24.54 -18.95 8.17
N MET A 466 -24.99 -17.75 7.81
CA MET A 466 -26.41 -17.49 7.55
C MET A 466 -26.96 -18.25 6.34
N ARG A 467 -26.11 -18.67 5.39
CA ARG A 467 -26.51 -19.59 4.32
C ARG A 467 -26.85 -20.99 4.86
N HIS A 468 -26.05 -21.53 5.79
CA HIS A 468 -26.32 -22.83 6.44
C HIS A 468 -27.40 -22.74 7.53
N TYR A 469 -27.52 -21.57 8.16
CA TYR A 469 -28.40 -21.30 9.29
C TYR A 469 -29.36 -20.14 8.98
N PRO A 470 -30.26 -20.28 7.98
CA PRO A 470 -31.05 -19.18 7.44
C PRO A 470 -32.09 -18.60 8.41
N LYS A 471 -32.37 -19.30 9.53
CA LYS A 471 -33.27 -18.82 10.58
C LYS A 471 -32.59 -17.84 11.54
N CYS A 472 -31.25 -17.81 11.56
CA CYS A 472 -30.47 -16.99 12.46
C CYS A 472 -30.01 -15.72 11.75
N LYS A 473 -30.25 -14.57 12.38
CA LYS A 473 -29.69 -13.29 11.96
C LYS A 473 -28.40 -13.04 12.75
N ILE A 474 -27.27 -12.97 12.06
CA ILE A 474 -25.98 -12.70 12.71
C ILE A 474 -25.68 -11.19 12.63
N ILE A 475 -25.55 -10.55 13.79
CA ILE A 475 -25.02 -9.19 13.93
C ILE A 475 -23.54 -9.31 14.28
N LYS A 476 -22.68 -9.28 13.27
CA LYS A 476 -21.22 -9.28 13.43
C LYS A 476 -20.72 -7.86 13.74
N ILE A 477 -19.96 -7.73 14.82
CA ILE A 477 -19.45 -6.45 15.32
C ILE A 477 -17.92 -6.53 15.38
N PRO A 478 -17.19 -5.98 14.40
CA PRO A 478 -15.74 -5.85 14.49
C PRO A 478 -15.38 -4.78 15.52
N SER A 479 -14.81 -5.19 16.66
CA SER A 479 -14.31 -4.30 17.70
C SER A 479 -12.79 -4.44 17.80
N LEU A 480 -12.10 -3.64 16.99
CA LEU A 480 -10.71 -3.90 16.63
C LEU A 480 -9.84 -2.66 16.88
N ARG A 481 -8.55 -2.91 17.16
CA ARG A 481 -7.52 -1.88 17.25
C ARG A 481 -6.21 -2.43 16.71
N SER A 482 -5.74 -1.84 15.61
CA SER A 482 -4.50 -2.25 14.94
C SER A 482 -3.31 -2.24 15.89
N SER A 483 -2.40 -3.19 15.70
CA SER A 483 -1.16 -3.36 16.47
C SER A 483 -1.35 -3.56 17.98
N THR A 484 -2.55 -3.97 18.43
CA THR A 484 -2.83 -4.28 19.84
C THR A 484 -3.69 -5.53 20.01
N GLY A 485 -3.49 -6.24 21.13
CA GLY A 485 -4.29 -7.40 21.52
C GLY A 485 -4.81 -7.29 22.95
N CYS A 486 -5.10 -8.43 23.57
CA CYS A 486 -5.66 -8.48 24.93
C CYS A 486 -4.77 -7.82 26.00
N LYS A 487 -3.46 -7.68 25.77
CA LYS A 487 -2.59 -6.87 26.63
C LYS A 487 -3.07 -5.43 26.80
N TYR A 488 -3.63 -4.85 25.74
CA TYR A 488 -4.22 -3.52 25.74
C TYR A 488 -5.64 -3.54 26.30
N TYR A 489 -6.48 -4.48 25.85
CA TYR A 489 -7.90 -4.53 26.21
C TYR A 489 -8.16 -4.84 27.68
N GLN A 490 -7.26 -5.58 28.35
CA GLN A 490 -7.42 -5.92 29.77
C GLN A 490 -7.23 -4.72 30.72
N GLN A 491 -6.71 -3.60 30.22
CA GLN A 491 -6.34 -2.44 31.03
C GLN A 491 -7.41 -1.35 30.96
N GLU A 492 -7.44 -0.49 31.98
CA GLU A 492 -8.24 0.76 31.99
C GLU A 492 -9.73 0.55 31.67
N ASN A 493 -10.29 -0.61 32.06
CA ASN A 493 -11.67 -1.00 31.81
C ASN A 493 -12.09 -0.97 30.31
N ARG A 494 -11.13 -1.09 29.38
CA ARG A 494 -11.41 -1.05 27.93
C ARG A 494 -12.30 -2.20 27.47
N VAL A 495 -12.41 -3.29 28.25
CA VAL A 495 -13.41 -4.35 28.03
C VAL A 495 -14.83 -3.78 27.95
N GLN A 496 -15.15 -2.74 28.73
CA GLN A 496 -16.43 -2.06 28.64
C GLN A 496 -16.65 -1.48 27.24
N ASP A 497 -15.69 -0.69 26.77
CA ASP A 497 -15.79 0.07 25.52
C ASP A 497 -15.62 -0.80 24.27
N TYR A 498 -14.89 -1.90 24.35
CA TYR A 498 -14.62 -2.75 23.19
C TYR A 498 -15.50 -3.99 23.15
N VAL A 499 -16.08 -4.44 24.26
CA VAL A 499 -16.85 -5.67 24.29
C VAL A 499 -18.25 -5.44 24.87
N LEU A 500 -18.34 -5.03 26.14
CA LEU A 500 -19.62 -5.09 26.87
C LEU A 500 -20.66 -4.10 26.35
N LYS A 501 -20.26 -2.92 25.85
CA LYS A 501 -21.18 -1.95 25.22
C LYS A 501 -21.97 -2.52 24.04
N HIS A 502 -21.48 -3.60 23.44
CA HIS A 502 -22.09 -4.24 22.28
C HIS A 502 -23.05 -5.37 22.65
N HIS A 503 -23.14 -5.74 23.94
CA HIS A 503 -23.99 -6.82 24.44
C HIS A 503 -23.78 -8.14 23.67
N PRO A 504 -22.57 -8.74 23.69
CA PRO A 504 -22.27 -9.95 22.93
C PRO A 504 -23.05 -11.17 23.42
N ASP A 505 -23.54 -11.99 22.51
CA ASP A 505 -23.89 -13.38 22.78
C ASP A 505 -22.65 -14.26 22.67
N LEU A 506 -21.89 -14.05 21.59
CA LEU A 506 -20.62 -14.70 21.31
C LEU A 506 -19.51 -13.65 21.22
N LEU A 507 -18.46 -13.82 22.01
CA LEU A 507 -17.21 -13.10 21.88
C LEU A 507 -16.18 -13.97 21.16
N VAL A 508 -15.70 -13.51 20.01
CA VAL A 508 -14.63 -14.17 19.24
C VAL A 508 -13.34 -13.40 19.44
N ILE A 509 -12.34 -14.03 20.05
CA ILE A 509 -11.02 -13.41 20.31
C ILE A 509 -9.95 -14.07 19.44
N GLY A 510 -9.16 -13.25 18.75
CA GLY A 510 -8.02 -13.73 17.96
C GLY A 510 -6.99 -12.64 17.67
N GLY A 511 -6.21 -12.84 16.60
CA GLY A 511 -5.16 -11.91 16.15
C GLY A 511 -3.75 -12.28 16.61
N ILE A 512 -2.76 -11.51 16.14
CA ILE A 512 -1.31 -11.76 16.35
C ILE A 512 -0.68 -10.82 17.39
N SER A 513 -1.32 -9.70 17.69
CA SER A 513 -0.80 -8.61 18.53
C SER A 513 -0.92 -8.86 20.04
N ASN A 514 -1.04 -10.12 20.45
CA ASN A 514 -1.07 -10.53 21.86
C ASN A 514 0.34 -10.66 22.47
N GLY A 515 1.39 -10.65 21.64
CA GLY A 515 2.78 -10.78 22.09
C GLY A 515 3.04 -12.08 22.84
N GLY A 516 2.37 -13.17 22.41
CA GLY A 516 2.48 -14.51 23.02
C GLY A 516 1.79 -14.67 24.38
N ASP A 517 1.03 -13.69 24.85
CA ASP A 517 0.46 -13.67 26.20
C ASP A 517 -1.00 -14.16 26.22
N ALA A 518 -1.18 -15.44 26.53
CA ALA A 518 -2.50 -16.05 26.68
C ALA A 518 -3.19 -15.64 28.00
N GLU A 519 -2.45 -15.21 29.02
CA GLU A 519 -3.03 -14.80 30.31
C GLU A 519 -3.71 -13.43 30.20
N ALA A 520 -3.23 -12.54 29.34
CA ALA A 520 -3.98 -11.34 28.97
C ALA A 520 -5.35 -11.69 28.33
N VAL A 521 -5.42 -12.74 27.51
CA VAL A 521 -6.69 -13.22 26.94
C VAL A 521 -7.62 -13.72 28.05
N ARG A 522 -7.09 -14.52 28.98
CA ARG A 522 -7.83 -14.98 30.17
C ARG A 522 -8.40 -13.81 30.98
N SER A 523 -7.59 -12.79 31.25
CA SER A 523 -7.99 -11.59 31.99
C SER A 523 -9.20 -10.90 31.33
N VAL A 524 -9.16 -10.72 30.01
CA VAL A 524 -10.29 -10.15 29.25
C VAL A 524 -11.56 -11.02 29.38
N ILE A 525 -11.43 -12.35 29.23
CA ILE A 525 -12.58 -13.27 29.36
C ILE A 525 -13.23 -13.14 30.74
N ARG A 526 -12.41 -13.12 31.80
CA ARG A 526 -12.89 -12.99 33.18
C ARG A 526 -13.57 -11.64 33.43
N GLN A 527 -13.00 -10.54 32.91
CA GLN A 527 -13.62 -9.21 33.00
C GLN A 527 -14.98 -9.16 32.30
N VAL A 528 -15.11 -9.77 31.11
CA VAL A 528 -16.39 -9.85 30.39
C VAL A 528 -17.41 -10.64 31.20
N ARG A 529 -17.05 -11.84 31.67
CA ARG A 529 -17.99 -12.73 32.39
C ARG A 529 -18.33 -12.25 33.80
N ALA A 530 -17.47 -11.45 34.43
CA ALA A 530 -17.82 -10.78 35.68
C ALA A 530 -19.03 -9.84 35.54
N GLN A 531 -19.24 -9.27 34.34
CA GLN A 531 -20.34 -8.33 34.07
C GLN A 531 -21.48 -8.95 33.24
N LYS A 532 -21.16 -9.91 32.37
CA LYS A 532 -22.10 -10.64 31.52
C LYS A 532 -21.75 -12.13 31.50
N PRO A 533 -22.10 -12.89 32.55
CA PRO A 533 -21.68 -14.29 32.75
C PRO A 533 -22.16 -15.24 31.65
N ASP A 534 -23.22 -14.85 30.94
CA ASP A 534 -23.82 -15.63 29.86
C ASP A 534 -23.09 -15.53 28.52
N THR A 535 -22.08 -14.66 28.41
CA THR A 535 -21.32 -14.49 27.16
C THR A 535 -20.51 -15.76 26.88
N GLU A 536 -20.79 -16.39 25.74
CA GLU A 536 -20.00 -17.52 25.25
C GLU A 536 -18.78 -17.00 24.48
N VAL A 537 -17.71 -17.79 24.45
CA VAL A 537 -16.41 -17.32 23.93
C VAL A 537 -15.84 -18.35 22.96
N LEU A 538 -15.37 -17.88 21.81
CA LEU A 538 -14.57 -18.63 20.84
C LEU A 538 -13.17 -18.01 20.74
N LEU A 539 -12.13 -18.82 20.97
CA LEU A 539 -10.73 -18.42 20.81
C LEU A 539 -10.18 -18.96 19.49
N LEU A 540 -9.55 -18.07 18.72
CA LEU A 540 -8.92 -18.37 17.43
C LEU A 540 -7.41 -18.20 17.53
N THR A 541 -6.66 -19.20 17.06
CA THR A 541 -5.20 -19.10 16.92
C THR A 541 -4.81 -18.22 15.72
N PRO A 542 -3.63 -17.57 15.73
CA PRO A 542 -3.18 -16.70 14.63
C PRO A 542 -2.95 -17.48 13.34
N VAL A 543 -3.21 -16.89 12.18
CA VAL A 543 -3.08 -17.59 10.87
C VAL A 543 -1.98 -17.02 9.98
N PHE A 544 -1.95 -15.70 9.79
CA PHE A 544 -0.98 -15.02 8.95
C PHE A 544 -0.47 -13.74 9.62
N GLY A 545 0.62 -13.20 9.07
CA GLY A 545 1.33 -12.05 9.59
C GLY A 545 2.56 -11.77 8.74
N SER A 546 3.58 -11.16 9.34
CA SER A 546 4.84 -10.92 8.65
C SER A 546 5.66 -12.22 8.56
N VAL A 547 6.33 -12.47 7.43
CA VAL A 547 7.16 -13.69 7.19
C VAL A 547 8.25 -13.94 8.25
N ARG A 548 8.60 -12.93 9.05
CA ARG A 548 9.53 -13.04 10.17
C ARG A 548 8.90 -13.60 11.46
N ASP A 549 7.57 -13.61 11.54
CA ASP A 549 6.84 -13.95 12.75
C ASP A 549 6.99 -15.46 13.05
N GLU A 550 7.12 -15.79 14.33
CA GLU A 550 7.41 -17.16 14.76
C GLU A 550 6.33 -18.15 14.33
N HIS A 551 5.06 -17.79 14.49
CA HIS A 551 3.90 -18.61 14.10
C HIS A 551 3.81 -18.89 12.59
N ILE A 552 4.64 -18.23 11.77
CA ILE A 552 4.80 -18.51 10.35
C ILE A 552 6.02 -19.38 10.10
N ARG A 553 7.16 -19.05 10.73
CA ARG A 553 8.44 -19.75 10.50
C ARG A 553 8.50 -21.15 11.10
N THR A 554 7.84 -21.38 12.23
CA THR A 554 7.94 -22.63 13.01
C THR A 554 6.57 -23.28 13.20
N TRP A 555 5.64 -23.01 12.29
CA TRP A 555 4.33 -23.63 12.30
C TRP A 555 4.40 -25.16 12.25
N THR A 556 3.45 -25.79 12.94
CA THR A 556 3.19 -27.24 12.92
C THR A 556 1.69 -27.48 12.69
N ARG A 557 1.34 -28.54 11.96
CA ARG A 557 -0.08 -28.87 11.72
C ARG A 557 -0.85 -29.04 13.02
N GLU A 558 -0.37 -29.94 13.87
CA GLU A 558 -0.90 -30.11 15.22
C GLU A 558 -0.22 -29.15 16.20
N ILE A 559 -0.91 -28.82 17.29
CA ILE A 559 -0.33 -28.00 18.35
C ILE A 559 0.81 -28.77 18.99
N ASP A 560 2.00 -28.17 19.00
CA ASP A 560 3.13 -28.70 19.77
C ASP A 560 2.86 -28.51 21.27
N THR A 561 2.58 -29.61 21.98
CA THR A 561 2.31 -29.57 23.42
C THR A 561 3.56 -29.81 24.27
N THR A 562 4.71 -30.06 23.63
CA THR A 562 5.97 -30.44 24.31
C THR A 562 6.72 -29.24 24.88
N ARG A 563 6.47 -28.04 24.34
CA ARG A 563 7.05 -26.77 24.79
C ARG A 563 6.00 -25.68 24.89
N SER A 564 6.26 -24.68 25.73
CA SER A 564 5.40 -23.50 25.82
C SER A 564 5.40 -22.75 24.49
N ASN A 565 4.20 -22.50 23.96
CA ASN A 565 3.97 -21.67 22.80
C ASN A 565 2.56 -21.08 22.89
N PHE A 566 2.29 -20.04 22.11
CA PHE A 566 1.03 -19.32 22.20
C PHE A 566 -0.20 -20.19 21.89
N ARG A 567 -0.15 -21.07 20.88
CA ARG A 567 -1.28 -21.95 20.52
C ARG A 567 -1.63 -22.89 21.68
N TRP A 568 -0.60 -23.52 22.28
CA TRP A 568 -0.78 -24.42 23.42
C TRP A 568 -1.30 -23.69 24.66
N ASN A 569 -0.73 -22.52 24.97
CA ASN A 569 -1.18 -21.74 26.12
C ASN A 569 -2.60 -21.20 25.94
N LEU A 570 -2.98 -20.81 24.72
CA LEU A 570 -4.34 -20.40 24.40
C LEU A 570 -5.34 -21.57 24.50
N GLN A 571 -4.95 -22.77 24.11
CA GLN A 571 -5.76 -23.98 24.30
C GLN A 571 -5.99 -24.29 25.79
N LYS A 572 -4.98 -24.11 26.65
CA LYS A 572 -5.14 -24.25 28.10
C LYS A 572 -6.13 -23.22 28.67
N VAL A 573 -5.98 -21.96 28.27
CA VAL A 573 -6.95 -20.90 28.64
C VAL A 573 -8.36 -21.28 28.20
N ALA A 574 -8.54 -21.80 26.99
CA ALA A 574 -9.86 -22.22 26.52
C ALA A 574 -10.45 -23.34 27.38
N THR A 575 -9.66 -24.36 27.73
CA THR A 575 -10.09 -25.47 28.59
C THR A 575 -10.47 -24.98 29.97
N GLU A 576 -9.59 -24.23 30.63
CA GLU A 576 -9.77 -23.78 32.02
C GLU A 576 -10.89 -22.75 32.17
N GLU A 577 -11.03 -21.84 31.20
CA GLU A 577 -12.12 -20.87 31.18
C GLU A 577 -13.36 -21.42 30.46
N LYS A 578 -13.45 -22.70 30.07
CA LYS A 578 -14.63 -23.26 29.37
C LYS A 578 -15.06 -22.41 28.16
N CYS A 579 -14.14 -22.19 27.24
CA CYS A 579 -14.38 -21.50 25.96
C CYS A 579 -14.35 -22.52 24.82
N ALA A 580 -15.01 -22.21 23.70
CA ALA A 580 -14.73 -22.92 22.46
C ALA A 580 -13.35 -22.50 21.94
N PHE A 581 -12.69 -23.42 21.25
CA PHE A 581 -11.35 -23.22 20.74
C PHE A 581 -11.26 -23.76 19.31
N PHE A 582 -10.78 -22.91 18.40
CA PHE A 582 -10.44 -23.31 17.06
C PHE A 582 -8.98 -22.99 16.78
N ASP A 583 -8.17 -24.03 16.71
CA ASP A 583 -6.83 -23.94 16.17
C ASP A 583 -6.85 -23.76 14.65
N MET A 584 -7.02 -22.52 14.21
CA MET A 584 -7.08 -22.15 12.80
C MET A 584 -5.69 -22.14 12.15
N THR A 585 -4.60 -21.94 12.93
CA THR A 585 -3.22 -21.94 12.42
C THR A 585 -2.90 -23.23 11.66
N GLY A 586 -3.21 -24.39 12.25
CA GLY A 586 -3.00 -25.73 11.68
C GLY A 586 -3.55 -25.87 10.25
N PRO A 587 -4.86 -25.92 10.08
CA PRO A 587 -5.46 -26.15 8.77
C PRO A 587 -5.22 -25.00 7.78
N TRP A 588 -5.04 -23.75 8.23
CA TRP A 588 -4.72 -22.64 7.34
C TRP A 588 -3.36 -22.85 6.66
N TRP A 589 -2.31 -23.18 7.43
CA TRP A 589 -0.98 -23.40 6.86
C TRP A 589 -0.83 -24.72 6.12
N GLU A 590 -1.54 -25.77 6.52
CA GLU A 590 -1.63 -27.00 5.73
C GLU A 590 -2.14 -26.72 4.32
N TYR A 591 -3.17 -25.87 4.20
CA TYR A 591 -3.66 -25.43 2.89
C TYR A 591 -2.58 -24.71 2.08
N ILE A 592 -1.87 -23.74 2.69
CA ILE A 592 -0.80 -22.99 2.01
C ILE A 592 0.27 -23.94 1.48
N GLN A 593 0.78 -24.83 2.33
CA GLN A 593 1.86 -25.76 1.98
C GLN A 593 1.45 -26.72 0.85
N ASN A 594 0.20 -27.16 0.84
CA ASN A 594 -0.30 -28.10 -0.16
C ASN A 594 -0.81 -27.43 -1.45
N SER A 595 -0.93 -26.11 -1.49
CA SER A 595 -1.48 -25.38 -2.65
C SER A 595 -0.55 -25.31 -3.86
N GLY A 596 0.74 -25.60 -3.69
CA GLY A 596 1.76 -25.36 -4.71
C GLY A 596 1.96 -23.87 -5.05
N LYS A 597 1.51 -22.96 -4.18
CA LYS A 597 1.65 -21.50 -4.31
C LYS A 597 2.53 -20.94 -3.20
N THR A 598 3.28 -19.89 -3.50
CA THR A 598 4.03 -19.15 -2.48
C THR A 598 3.10 -18.45 -1.49
N TYR A 599 3.56 -18.24 -0.26
CA TYR A 599 2.81 -17.52 0.78
C TYR A 599 2.26 -16.17 0.28
N GLY A 600 3.08 -15.43 -0.49
CA GLY A 600 2.69 -14.16 -1.08
C GLY A 600 1.42 -14.21 -1.94
N TRP A 601 1.09 -15.36 -2.54
CA TRP A 601 -0.15 -15.57 -3.31
C TRP A 601 -1.43 -15.33 -2.49
N PHE A 602 -1.35 -15.47 -1.16
CA PHE A 602 -2.48 -15.32 -0.25
C PHE A 602 -2.46 -14.00 0.53
N MET A 603 -1.44 -13.16 0.29
CA MET A 603 -1.21 -11.91 1.01
C MET A 603 -1.49 -10.70 0.13
N GLY A 604 -2.08 -9.66 0.73
CA GLY A 604 -2.32 -8.36 0.07
C GLY A 604 -1.23 -7.35 0.39
N ASP A 605 -0.62 -7.48 1.57
CA ASP A 605 0.55 -6.71 1.98
C ASP A 605 1.51 -7.58 2.81
N ALA A 606 2.44 -6.96 3.56
CA ALA A 606 3.43 -7.67 4.35
C ALA A 606 2.85 -8.41 5.57
N VAL A 607 1.61 -8.14 5.96
CA VAL A 607 0.97 -8.64 7.19
C VAL A 607 -0.43 -9.21 6.92
N HIS A 608 -1.19 -8.62 6.01
CA HIS A 608 -2.60 -8.91 5.80
C HIS A 608 -2.85 -9.83 4.61
N ALA A 609 -3.83 -10.72 4.74
CA ALA A 609 -4.29 -11.56 3.64
C ALA A 609 -4.98 -10.74 2.55
N ASN A 610 -4.85 -11.21 1.30
CA ASN A 610 -5.70 -10.75 0.20
C ASN A 610 -7.05 -11.49 0.24
N ALA A 611 -7.87 -11.31 -0.81
CA ALA A 611 -9.17 -11.95 -0.91
C ALA A 611 -9.09 -13.48 -0.79
N ARG A 612 -8.10 -14.13 -1.43
CA ARG A 612 -7.91 -15.60 -1.34
C ARG A 612 -7.55 -16.03 0.08
N GLY A 613 -6.57 -15.38 0.71
CA GLY A 613 -6.19 -15.70 2.09
C GLY A 613 -7.32 -15.49 3.10
N CYS A 614 -8.16 -14.46 2.90
CA CYS A 614 -9.38 -14.25 3.67
C CYS A 614 -10.41 -15.37 3.45
N GLN A 615 -10.56 -15.86 2.21
CA GLN A 615 -11.48 -16.97 1.95
C GLN A 615 -11.03 -18.29 2.58
N ILE A 616 -9.73 -18.51 2.78
CA ILE A 616 -9.28 -19.65 3.59
C ILE A 616 -9.84 -19.55 5.02
N ILE A 617 -9.76 -18.37 5.66
CA ILE A 617 -10.36 -18.16 6.99
C ILE A 617 -11.88 -18.39 6.94
N ALA A 618 -12.58 -17.77 5.99
CA ALA A 618 -14.04 -17.82 5.95
C ALA A 618 -14.54 -19.27 5.81
N ARG A 619 -13.90 -20.05 4.94
CA ARG A 619 -14.26 -21.45 4.70
C ARG A 619 -13.85 -22.37 5.85
N LEU A 620 -12.74 -22.08 6.53
CA LEU A 620 -12.38 -22.80 7.76
C LEU A 620 -13.42 -22.56 8.86
N LEU A 621 -13.87 -21.32 9.06
CA LEU A 621 -14.93 -20.99 10.01
C LEU A 621 -16.27 -21.60 9.61
N GLU A 622 -16.63 -21.57 8.32
CA GLU A 622 -17.82 -22.24 7.79
C GLU A 622 -17.79 -23.74 8.10
N ILE A 623 -16.69 -24.44 7.76
CA ILE A 623 -16.51 -25.87 8.04
C ILE A 623 -16.54 -26.14 9.53
N TRP A 624 -15.92 -25.29 10.37
CA TRP A 624 -15.89 -25.47 11.81
C TRP A 624 -17.27 -25.29 12.46
N PHE A 625 -18.10 -24.36 11.99
CA PHE A 625 -19.45 -24.17 12.52
C PHE A 625 -20.48 -25.15 11.96
N LYS A 626 -20.23 -25.73 10.78
CA LYS A 626 -21.12 -26.73 10.18
C LYS A 626 -21.03 -28.06 10.91
N GLU A 627 -22.16 -28.71 11.18
CA GLU A 627 -22.23 -30.08 11.72
C GLU A 627 -21.99 -31.17 10.66
#